data_AF-A0A836L738-F1
#
_entry.id   AF-A0A836L738-F1
#
_cell.length_a   1.000
_cell.length_b   1.000
_cell.length_c   1.000
_cell.angle_alpha   90.00
_cell.angle_beta   90.00
_cell.angle_gamma   90.00
#
_symmetry.space_group_name_H-M   'P 1'
#
loop_
_entity.id
_entity.type
_entity.pdbx_description
1 polymer ?
#
loop_
_entity_poly.entity_id
_entity_poly.type
_entity_poly.pdbx_seq_one_letter_code
_entity_poly.pdbx_strand_id
1 'polypeptide(L)'
;MLLGTRLWLAAALLLALVAVSSVPAADETVTYYGQLLIPPPYLRHPDSHESLSNIQPGSVLLYNGWHRFVVPTARDGSFSVYKLPYGTYILQAEYHYFAFPTVRVDVMYRDTGNGRHEPLIRTSANDYPVRQLEGTGLDEESPALIPVASQHSYYIPRQQMDIMSLLKSPMVIMLLISALLMGLMKLFPEEEIRESQKMTREWQKKLVKTVSANKPVAAKPRAITK
;
A
#
# COMPACT_ATOMS: atom_id res chain seq x y z
N MET A 1 -24.67 65.56 -29.61
CA MET A 1 -25.13 64.30 -28.97
C MET A 1 -25.14 63.07 -29.89
N LEU A 2 -25.15 63.20 -31.23
CA LEU A 2 -25.24 62.06 -32.16
C LEU A 2 -23.90 61.37 -32.53
N LEU A 3 -22.74 62.02 -32.31
CA LEU A 3 -21.44 61.39 -32.60
C LEU A 3 -21.00 60.37 -31.54
N GLY A 4 -21.33 60.61 -30.26
CA GLY A 4 -20.92 59.72 -29.16
C GLY A 4 -21.58 58.34 -29.24
N THR A 5 -22.84 58.27 -29.68
CA THR A 5 -23.58 57.00 -29.80
C THR A 5 -23.07 56.14 -30.95
N ARG A 6 -22.62 56.74 -32.06
CA ARG A 6 -22.02 56.03 -33.20
C ARG A 6 -20.65 55.44 -32.85
N LEU A 7 -19.85 56.15 -32.05
CA LEU A 7 -18.55 55.66 -31.59
C LEU A 7 -18.72 54.47 -30.62
N TRP A 8 -19.72 54.55 -29.74
CA TRP A 8 -20.04 53.48 -28.79
C TRP A 8 -20.57 52.22 -29.48
N LEU A 9 -21.43 52.37 -30.49
CA LEU A 9 -21.92 51.25 -31.29
C LEU A 9 -20.81 50.60 -32.11
N ALA A 10 -19.89 51.40 -32.68
CA ALA A 10 -18.73 50.88 -33.39
C ALA A 10 -17.79 50.11 -32.45
N ALA A 11 -17.52 50.63 -31.25
CA ALA A 11 -16.70 49.96 -30.25
C ALA A 11 -17.34 48.64 -29.79
N ALA A 12 -18.67 48.63 -29.55
CA ALA A 12 -19.40 47.42 -29.17
C ALA A 12 -19.41 46.37 -30.29
N LEU A 13 -19.55 46.81 -31.55
CA LEU A 13 -19.48 45.92 -32.71
C LEU A 13 -18.08 45.32 -32.88
N LEU A 14 -17.03 46.12 -32.66
CA LEU A 14 -15.64 45.68 -32.76
C LEU A 14 -15.28 44.71 -31.63
N LEU A 15 -15.79 44.96 -30.41
CA LEU A 15 -15.62 44.06 -29.27
C LEU A 15 -16.39 42.73 -29.46
N ALA A 16 -17.58 42.78 -30.06
CA ALA A 16 -18.33 41.60 -30.45
C ALA A 16 -17.62 40.81 -31.58
N LEU A 17 -17.00 41.50 -32.55
CA LEU A 17 -16.24 40.85 -33.62
C LEU A 17 -14.98 40.14 -33.09
N VAL A 18 -14.27 40.78 -32.14
CA VAL A 18 -13.09 40.19 -31.48
C VAL A 18 -13.49 38.93 -30.68
N ALA A 19 -14.63 38.97 -29.98
CA ALA A 19 -15.15 37.81 -29.24
C ALA A 19 -15.60 36.66 -30.15
N VAL A 20 -16.06 36.94 -31.38
CA VAL A 20 -16.43 35.89 -32.36
C VAL A 20 -15.18 35.26 -33.02
N SER A 21 -14.07 36.00 -33.10
CA SER A 21 -12.82 35.50 -33.68
C SER A 21 -11.93 34.69 -32.74
N SER A 22 -12.23 34.66 -31.43
CA SER A 22 -11.56 33.75 -30.49
C SER A 22 -12.14 32.35 -30.62
N VAL A 23 -11.94 31.72 -31.78
CA VAL A 23 -12.02 30.26 -31.89
C VAL A 23 -10.87 29.75 -31.03
N PRO A 24 -11.12 29.01 -29.92
CA PRO A 24 -10.03 28.37 -29.21
C PRO A 24 -9.28 27.52 -30.23
N ALA A 25 -7.96 27.65 -30.26
CA ALA A 25 -7.10 26.79 -31.09
C ALA A 25 -7.61 25.36 -30.92
N ALA A 26 -7.88 24.67 -32.03
CA ALA A 26 -8.36 23.31 -31.98
C ALA A 26 -7.27 22.47 -31.32
N ASP A 27 -7.39 22.26 -30.00
CA ASP A 27 -6.51 21.38 -29.26
C ASP A 27 -6.67 20.01 -29.91
N GLU A 28 -5.59 19.53 -30.49
CA GLU A 28 -5.54 18.18 -31.05
C GLU A 28 -5.78 17.21 -29.88
N THR A 29 -6.98 16.62 -29.83
CA THR A 29 -7.38 15.70 -28.77
C THR A 29 -7.40 14.27 -29.28
N VAL A 30 -7.05 13.33 -28.40
CA VAL A 30 -6.98 11.89 -28.68
C VAL A 30 -7.97 11.16 -27.76
N THR A 31 -8.47 10.01 -28.18
CA THR A 31 -9.24 9.13 -27.29
C THR A 31 -8.29 8.09 -26.71
N TYR A 32 -8.31 7.90 -25.40
CA TYR A 32 -7.49 6.91 -24.72
C TYR A 32 -8.35 5.71 -24.31
N TYR A 33 -7.90 4.51 -24.68
CA TYR A 33 -8.55 3.25 -24.33
C TYR A 33 -7.68 2.47 -23.34
N GLY A 34 -8.29 2.02 -22.25
CA GLY A 34 -7.61 1.21 -21.25
C GLY A 34 -8.49 0.07 -20.77
N GLN A 35 -7.84 -0.97 -20.25
CA GLN A 35 -8.50 -2.12 -19.67
C GLN A 35 -7.78 -2.54 -18.39
N LEU A 36 -8.54 -2.55 -17.29
CA LEU A 36 -8.11 -3.05 -16.00
C LEU A 36 -8.29 -4.56 -15.95
N LEU A 37 -7.20 -5.30 -15.70
CA LEU A 37 -7.21 -6.75 -15.70
C LEU A 37 -7.80 -7.31 -14.41
N ILE A 38 -9.14 -7.34 -14.33
CA ILE A 38 -9.85 -7.93 -13.19
C ILE A 38 -9.69 -9.46 -13.23
N PRO A 39 -9.42 -10.14 -12.09
CA PRO A 39 -9.21 -11.58 -12.11
C PRO A 39 -10.48 -12.34 -12.55
N PRO A 40 -10.38 -13.28 -13.52
CA PRO A 40 -11.54 -13.99 -14.07
C PRO A 40 -12.47 -14.68 -13.05
N PRO A 41 -11.98 -15.22 -11.92
CA PRO A 41 -12.85 -15.83 -10.91
C PRO A 41 -13.92 -14.87 -10.37
N TYR A 42 -13.62 -13.58 -10.26
CA TYR A 42 -14.57 -12.58 -9.79
C TYR A 42 -15.66 -12.30 -10.82
N LEU A 43 -15.31 -12.30 -12.11
CA LEU A 43 -16.26 -12.09 -13.20
C LEU A 43 -17.21 -13.27 -13.41
N ARG A 44 -16.80 -14.48 -13.00
CA ARG A 44 -17.58 -15.72 -13.12
C ARG A 44 -18.43 -16.05 -11.89
N HIS A 45 -18.25 -15.33 -10.79
CA HIS A 45 -18.98 -15.61 -9.55
C HIS A 45 -20.49 -15.32 -9.76
N PRO A 46 -21.42 -16.18 -9.31
CA PRO A 46 -22.87 -15.95 -9.50
C PRO A 46 -23.33 -14.60 -8.92
N ASP A 47 -22.81 -14.22 -7.74
CA ASP A 47 -23.09 -12.92 -7.10
C ASP A 47 -22.63 -11.72 -7.94
N SER A 48 -21.76 -11.90 -8.93
CA SER A 48 -21.35 -10.82 -9.85
C SER A 48 -22.39 -10.52 -10.93
N HIS A 49 -23.40 -11.39 -11.10
CA HIS A 49 -24.49 -11.21 -12.06
C HIS A 49 -25.77 -10.66 -11.43
N GLU A 50 -25.88 -10.64 -10.10
CA GLU A 50 -27.07 -10.13 -9.44
C GLU A 50 -27.07 -8.59 -9.43
N SER A 51 -28.14 -7.99 -9.96
CA SER A 51 -28.28 -6.52 -10.05
C SER A 51 -28.23 -5.81 -8.69
N LEU A 52 -28.55 -6.52 -7.60
CA LEU A 52 -28.49 -6.02 -6.22
C LEU A 52 -27.08 -6.15 -5.61
N SER A 53 -26.31 -7.13 -6.08
CA SER A 53 -24.90 -7.37 -5.73
C SER A 53 -23.93 -6.74 -6.75
N ASN A 54 -24.45 -5.95 -7.69
CA ASN A 54 -23.68 -5.13 -8.64
C ASN A 54 -23.03 -3.91 -7.96
N ILE A 55 -22.46 -4.17 -6.79
CA ILE A 55 -21.58 -3.33 -6.03
C ILE A 55 -20.19 -3.71 -6.58
N GLN A 56 -19.75 -3.21 -7.72
CA GLN A 56 -19.31 -1.83 -7.80
C GLN A 56 -18.89 -1.49 -9.24
N PRO A 57 -19.46 -0.45 -9.88
CA PRO A 57 -18.78 0.18 -11.00
C PRO A 57 -17.53 0.87 -10.46
N GLY A 58 -16.35 0.38 -10.83
CA GLY A 58 -15.11 1.10 -10.60
C GLY A 58 -15.11 2.41 -11.40
N SER A 59 -14.23 3.32 -11.04
CA SER A 59 -13.97 4.51 -11.84
C SER A 59 -12.49 4.71 -12.01
N VAL A 60 -12.10 5.21 -13.18
CA VAL A 60 -10.75 5.65 -13.46
C VAL A 60 -10.70 7.16 -13.35
N LEU A 61 -9.80 7.63 -12.50
CA LEU A 61 -9.43 9.03 -12.37
C LEU A 61 -8.16 9.26 -13.20
N LEU A 62 -8.25 10.09 -14.22
CA LEU A 62 -7.11 10.54 -15.02
C LEU A 62 -6.95 12.05 -14.81
N TYR A 63 -5.80 12.48 -14.30
CA TYR A 63 -5.61 13.88 -13.96
C TYR A 63 -4.20 14.37 -14.25
N ASN A 64 -4.10 15.66 -14.55
CA ASN A 64 -2.87 16.42 -14.52
C ASN A 64 -3.11 17.72 -13.72
N GLY A 65 -2.19 18.68 -13.76
CA GLY A 65 -2.36 19.95 -13.04
C GLY A 65 -3.52 20.83 -13.52
N TRP A 66 -4.05 20.62 -14.74
CA TRP A 66 -5.03 21.50 -15.40
C TRP A 66 -6.34 20.80 -15.78
N HIS A 67 -6.30 19.49 -16.04
CA HIS A 67 -7.39 18.66 -16.53
C HIS A 67 -7.61 17.48 -15.58
N ARG A 68 -8.89 17.16 -15.37
CA ARG A 68 -9.33 16.05 -14.53
C ARG A 68 -10.48 15.35 -15.23
N PHE A 69 -10.31 14.06 -15.49
CA PHE A 69 -11.30 13.18 -16.11
C PHE A 69 -11.65 12.07 -15.12
N VAL A 70 -12.94 11.81 -14.96
CA VAL A 70 -13.46 10.69 -14.16
C VAL A 70 -14.34 9.88 -15.08
N VAL A 71 -13.96 8.63 -15.32
CA VAL A 71 -14.65 7.76 -16.28
C VAL A 71 -15.06 6.47 -15.57
N PRO A 72 -16.34 6.04 -15.69
CA PRO A 72 -16.78 4.76 -15.17
C PRO A 72 -16.17 3.62 -15.98
N THR A 73 -15.84 2.52 -15.31
CA THR A 73 -15.34 1.31 -15.97
C THR A 73 -16.51 0.36 -16.28
N ALA A 74 -16.44 -0.31 -17.41
CA ALA A 74 -17.31 -1.44 -17.70
C ALA A 74 -16.98 -2.65 -16.79
N ARG A 75 -17.84 -3.67 -16.82
CA ARG A 75 -17.74 -4.85 -15.94
C ARG A 75 -16.45 -5.65 -16.16
N ASP A 76 -15.98 -5.69 -17.39
CA ASP A 76 -14.71 -6.31 -17.79
C ASP A 76 -13.48 -5.47 -17.42
N GLY A 77 -13.68 -4.28 -16.85
CA GLY A 77 -12.62 -3.33 -16.51
C GLY A 77 -12.21 -2.43 -17.66
N SER A 78 -12.88 -2.49 -18.82
CA SER A 78 -12.60 -1.60 -19.95
C SER A 78 -13.11 -0.18 -19.68
N PHE A 79 -12.41 0.83 -20.19
CA PHE A 79 -12.81 2.24 -20.10
C PHE A 79 -12.24 3.04 -21.28
N SER A 80 -12.94 4.12 -21.64
CA SER A 80 -12.54 5.04 -22.71
C SER A 80 -12.60 6.49 -22.23
N VAL A 81 -11.50 7.22 -22.39
CA VAL A 81 -11.41 8.65 -22.07
C VAL A 81 -11.41 9.43 -23.38
N TYR A 82 -12.52 10.12 -23.65
CA TYR A 82 -12.67 10.93 -24.86
C TYR A 82 -12.04 12.31 -24.70
N LYS A 83 -11.56 12.85 -25.83
CA LYS A 83 -11.05 14.23 -25.94
C LYS A 83 -9.91 14.52 -24.95
N LEU A 84 -8.96 13.61 -24.84
CA LEU A 84 -7.77 13.76 -24.02
C LEU A 84 -6.74 14.66 -24.75
N PRO A 85 -6.39 15.84 -24.22
CA PRO A 85 -5.37 16.68 -24.84
C PRO A 85 -3.97 16.12 -24.62
N TYR A 86 -3.02 16.51 -25.46
CA TYR A 86 -1.61 16.13 -25.31
C TYR A 86 -1.02 16.56 -23.97
N GLY A 87 -0.23 15.69 -23.36
CA GLY A 87 0.38 15.94 -22.06
C GLY A 87 0.62 14.66 -21.25
N THR A 88 1.20 14.84 -20.06
CA THR A 88 1.40 13.75 -19.10
C THR A 88 0.30 13.77 -18.06
N TYR A 89 -0.28 12.60 -17.82
CA TYR A 89 -1.35 12.38 -16.85
C TYR A 89 -0.97 11.27 -15.88
N ILE A 90 -1.54 11.36 -14.68
CA ILE A 90 -1.54 10.29 -13.70
C ILE A 90 -2.92 9.66 -13.71
N LEU A 91 -2.93 8.35 -13.89
CA LEU A 91 -4.11 7.50 -13.88
C LEU A 91 -4.15 6.71 -12.58
N GLN A 92 -5.28 6.78 -11.90
CA GLN A 92 -5.57 6.03 -10.69
C GLN A 92 -6.94 5.36 -10.86
N ALA A 93 -6.99 4.03 -10.71
CA ALA A 93 -8.24 3.30 -10.70
C ALA A 93 -8.76 3.18 -9.27
N GLU A 94 -10.03 3.47 -9.08
CA GLU A 94 -10.75 3.42 -7.80
C GLU A 94 -11.70 2.21 -7.80
N TYR A 95 -11.34 1.19 -7.02
CA TYR A 95 -12.11 -0.02 -6.79
C TYR A 95 -12.11 -0.34 -5.29
N HIS A 96 -13.15 -1.02 -4.81
CA HIS A 96 -13.27 -1.45 -3.41
C HIS A 96 -12.49 -2.73 -3.14
N TYR A 97 -12.54 -3.72 -4.02
CA TYR A 97 -11.89 -4.99 -3.75
C TYR A 97 -10.45 -5.04 -4.25
N PHE A 98 -10.11 -4.31 -5.31
CA PHE A 98 -8.81 -4.38 -5.96
C PHE A 98 -8.04 -3.08 -5.83
N ALA A 99 -6.75 -3.22 -5.55
CA ALA A 99 -5.78 -2.15 -5.66
C ALA A 99 -5.07 -2.26 -7.02
N PHE A 100 -5.11 -1.19 -7.78
CA PHE A 100 -4.35 -1.04 -9.01
C PHE A 100 -3.13 -0.15 -8.77
N PRO A 101 -2.03 -0.37 -9.50
CA PRO A 101 -0.89 0.53 -9.44
C PRO A 101 -1.28 1.89 -10.02
N THR A 102 -0.61 2.95 -9.55
CA THR A 102 -0.71 4.26 -10.22
C THR A 102 -0.02 4.17 -11.58
N VAL A 103 -0.64 4.69 -12.63
CA VAL A 103 -0.12 4.60 -13.99
C VAL A 103 0.16 6.00 -14.51
N ARG A 104 1.34 6.20 -15.10
CA ARG A 104 1.68 7.40 -15.85
C ARG A 104 1.29 7.21 -17.31
N VAL A 105 0.46 8.11 -17.83
CA VAL A 105 0.01 8.12 -19.22
C VAL A 105 0.62 9.35 -19.89
N ASP A 106 1.58 9.13 -20.79
CA ASP A 106 2.18 10.19 -21.59
C ASP A 106 1.52 10.20 -22.98
N VAL A 107 0.77 11.27 -23.27
CA VAL A 107 0.11 11.49 -24.56
C VAL A 107 0.96 12.46 -25.35
N MET A 108 1.61 11.97 -26.39
CA MET A 108 2.57 12.68 -27.22
C MET A 108 2.12 12.65 -28.68
N TYR A 109 2.72 13.49 -29.51
CA TYR A 109 2.60 13.38 -30.96
C TYR A 109 3.98 13.02 -31.55
N ARG A 110 3.95 12.31 -32.68
CA ARG A 110 5.14 11.99 -33.48
C ARG A 110 5.02 12.69 -34.82
N ASP A 111 6.06 13.41 -35.20
CA ASP A 111 6.14 14.04 -36.51
C ASP A 111 6.56 13.01 -37.57
N THR A 112 5.67 12.70 -38.51
CA THR A 112 5.93 11.74 -39.60
C THR A 112 6.67 12.39 -40.79
N GLY A 113 7.23 13.59 -40.61
CA GLY A 113 8.01 14.32 -41.64
C GLY A 113 7.20 14.93 -42.78
N ASN A 114 5.97 14.45 -43.02
CA ASN A 114 5.04 14.97 -44.03
C ASN A 114 4.15 16.12 -43.51
N GLY A 115 4.55 16.79 -42.43
CA GLY A 115 3.71 17.78 -41.74
C GLY A 115 2.45 17.18 -41.08
N ARG A 116 2.43 15.86 -40.89
CA ARG A 116 1.37 15.14 -40.17
C ARG A 116 1.88 14.76 -38.78
N HIS A 117 1.06 15.04 -37.77
CA HIS A 117 1.27 14.60 -36.40
C HIS A 117 0.47 13.31 -36.17
N GLU A 118 1.16 12.25 -35.78
CA GLU A 118 0.54 11.00 -35.36
C GLU A 118 0.45 10.94 -33.84
N PRO A 119 -0.72 10.65 -33.24
CA PRO A 119 -0.83 10.50 -31.80
C PRO A 119 -0.09 9.25 -31.32
N LEU A 120 0.67 9.40 -30.24
CA LEU A 120 1.43 8.33 -29.59
C LEU A 120 1.14 8.37 -28.09
N ILE A 121 0.58 7.30 -27.56
CA ILE A 121 0.33 7.16 -26.13
C ILE A 121 1.31 6.14 -25.54
N ARG A 122 1.92 6.48 -24.42
CA ARG A 122 2.79 5.58 -23.63
C ARG A 122 2.27 5.47 -22.22
N THR A 123 2.00 4.23 -21.81
CA THR A 123 1.48 3.91 -20.48
C THR A 123 2.53 3.17 -19.69
N SER A 124 2.90 3.71 -18.53
CA SER A 124 3.90 3.11 -17.64
C SER A 124 3.35 2.97 -16.23
N ALA A 125 3.51 1.80 -15.62
CA ALA A 125 3.20 1.62 -14.21
C ALA A 125 4.24 2.37 -13.36
N ASN A 126 3.76 3.20 -12.45
CA ASN A 126 4.57 3.94 -11.48
C ASN A 126 4.87 3.08 -10.23
N ASP A 127 5.16 1.80 -10.44
CA ASP A 127 5.74 0.91 -9.42
C ASP A 127 7.26 0.87 -9.57
N TYR A 128 7.97 0.42 -8.55
CA TYR A 128 9.41 0.19 -8.63
C TYR A 128 9.72 -1.28 -8.99
N PRO A 129 10.42 -1.58 -10.10
CA PRO A 129 10.91 -0.68 -11.14
C PRO A 129 9.80 -0.21 -12.10
N VAL A 130 9.95 0.99 -12.67
CA VAL A 130 8.99 1.54 -13.64
C VAL A 130 8.96 0.64 -14.87
N ARG A 131 7.78 0.07 -15.16
CA ARG A 131 7.57 -0.84 -16.30
C ARG A 131 6.57 -0.23 -17.26
N GLN A 132 6.90 -0.28 -18.55
CA GLN A 132 5.94 0.03 -19.59
C GLN A 132 4.87 -1.06 -19.61
N LEU A 133 3.60 -0.66 -19.64
CA LEU A 133 2.47 -1.56 -19.73
C LEU A 133 2.26 -2.04 -21.17
N GLU A 134 1.59 -3.17 -21.30
CA GLU A 134 1.21 -3.72 -22.60
C GLU A 134 0.04 -2.93 -23.20
N GLY A 135 0.02 -2.82 -24.53
CA GLY A 135 -0.97 -2.03 -25.26
C GLY A 135 -0.53 -0.58 -25.49
N THR A 136 -1.03 0.01 -26.58
CA THR A 136 -0.75 1.42 -26.93
C THR A 136 -1.77 2.34 -26.27
N GLY A 137 -3.00 1.85 -26.08
CA GLY A 137 -4.14 2.63 -25.59
C GLY A 137 -4.67 3.66 -26.60
N LEU A 138 -4.22 3.60 -27.86
CA LEU A 138 -4.70 4.48 -28.93
C LEU A 138 -5.96 3.92 -29.61
N ASP A 139 -5.99 2.61 -29.80
CA ASP A 139 -7.07 1.90 -30.49
C ASP A 139 -7.79 0.94 -29.54
N GLU A 140 -9.08 0.69 -29.81
CA GLU A 140 -9.89 -0.26 -29.05
C GLU A 140 -9.39 -1.71 -29.16
N GLU A 141 -8.70 -2.04 -30.27
CA GLU A 141 -8.07 -3.36 -30.48
C GLU A 141 -6.81 -3.58 -29.62
N SER A 142 -6.16 -2.49 -29.20
CA SER A 142 -4.92 -2.54 -28.40
C SER A 142 -4.97 -1.61 -27.18
N PRO A 143 -5.94 -1.83 -26.26
CA PRO A 143 -6.11 -1.00 -25.08
C PRO A 143 -4.91 -1.17 -24.14
N ALA A 144 -4.63 -0.15 -23.34
CA ALA A 144 -3.60 -0.24 -22.32
C ALA A 144 -4.03 -1.20 -21.21
N LEU A 145 -3.27 -2.29 -21.02
CA LEU A 145 -3.56 -3.35 -20.06
C LEU A 145 -2.93 -3.03 -18.70
N ILE A 146 -3.77 -2.81 -17.70
CA ILE A 146 -3.33 -2.44 -16.34
C ILE A 146 -3.57 -3.64 -15.41
N PRO A 147 -2.51 -4.28 -14.89
CA PRO A 147 -2.64 -5.43 -14.00
C PRO A 147 -3.10 -5.01 -12.59
N VAL A 148 -3.78 -5.92 -11.91
CA VAL A 148 -4.10 -5.78 -10.47
C VAL A 148 -2.80 -5.93 -9.66
N ALA A 149 -2.56 -4.98 -8.76
CA ALA A 149 -1.40 -5.03 -7.86
C ALA A 149 -1.69 -5.85 -6.60
N SER A 150 -2.85 -5.64 -5.96
CA SER A 150 -3.25 -6.39 -4.77
C SER A 150 -4.76 -6.35 -4.54
N GLN A 151 -5.23 -7.08 -3.53
CA GLN A 151 -6.62 -7.04 -3.08
C GLN A 151 -6.71 -6.27 -1.76
N HIS A 152 -7.72 -5.41 -1.61
CA HIS A 152 -7.96 -4.67 -0.38
C HIS A 152 -8.44 -5.60 0.74
N SER A 153 -7.70 -5.63 1.86
CA SER A 153 -8.05 -6.35 3.09
C SER A 153 -8.54 -5.38 4.16
N TYR A 154 -9.83 -5.02 4.10
CA TYR A 154 -10.43 -4.10 5.08
C TYR A 154 -10.56 -4.69 6.48
N TYR A 155 -10.63 -6.03 6.57
CA TYR A 155 -10.87 -6.73 7.82
C TYR A 155 -9.58 -7.36 8.33
N ILE A 156 -9.28 -7.10 9.60
CA ILE A 156 -8.25 -7.83 10.33
C ILE A 156 -8.94 -9.04 10.97
N PRO A 157 -8.47 -10.27 10.72
CA PRO A 157 -9.05 -11.45 11.34
C PRO A 157 -8.89 -11.34 12.87
N ARG A 158 -9.93 -11.74 13.60
CA ARG A 158 -9.86 -11.79 15.07
C ARG A 158 -8.79 -12.79 15.50
N GLN A 159 -8.05 -12.47 16.56
CA GLN A 159 -7.13 -13.42 17.17
C GLN A 159 -7.92 -14.63 17.65
N GLN A 160 -7.64 -15.78 17.03
CA GLN A 160 -8.24 -17.05 17.42
C GLN A 160 -7.41 -17.61 18.57
N MET A 161 -8.08 -18.13 19.60
CA MET A 161 -7.40 -18.83 20.69
C MET A 161 -6.98 -20.21 20.18
N ASP A 162 -5.81 -20.28 19.54
CA ASP A 162 -5.21 -21.55 19.17
C ASP A 162 -4.63 -22.23 20.44
N ILE A 163 -4.93 -23.51 20.64
CA ILE A 163 -4.41 -24.30 21.76
C ILE A 163 -2.87 -24.30 21.72
N MET A 164 -2.28 -24.32 20.51
CA MET A 164 -0.84 -24.22 20.35
C MET A 164 -0.31 -22.83 20.72
N SER A 165 -1.07 -21.76 20.45
CA SER A 165 -0.76 -20.41 20.93
C SER A 165 -0.82 -20.33 22.46
N LEU A 166 -1.75 -21.04 23.09
CA LEU A 166 -1.90 -21.07 24.54
C LEU A 166 -0.74 -21.83 25.22
N LEU A 167 -0.29 -22.95 24.64
CA LEU A 167 0.90 -23.67 25.11
C LEU A 167 2.20 -22.89 24.93
N LYS A 168 2.27 -22.01 23.93
CA LYS A 168 3.40 -21.08 23.72
C LYS A 168 3.36 -19.87 24.65
N SER A 169 2.28 -19.69 25.43
CA SER A 169 2.19 -18.58 26.37
C SER A 169 3.22 -18.75 27.49
N PRO A 170 4.07 -17.74 27.76
CA PRO A 170 5.10 -17.84 28.80
C PRO A 170 4.50 -18.12 30.18
N MET A 171 3.28 -17.65 30.44
CA MET A 171 2.57 -17.92 31.69
C MET A 171 2.20 -19.40 31.83
N VAL A 172 1.70 -20.02 30.76
CA VAL A 172 1.31 -21.43 30.73
C VAL A 172 2.53 -22.33 30.83
N ILE A 173 3.62 -21.99 30.13
CA ILE A 173 4.89 -22.70 30.21
C ILE A 173 5.43 -22.69 31.64
N MET A 174 5.48 -21.53 32.30
CA MET A 174 5.96 -21.43 33.68
C MET A 174 5.08 -22.22 34.65
N LEU A 175 3.76 -22.24 34.44
CA LEU A 175 2.84 -23.03 35.24
C LEU A 175 3.09 -24.54 35.07
N LEU A 176 3.26 -25.01 33.83
CA LEU A 176 3.54 -26.43 33.55
C LEU A 176 4.88 -26.87 34.12
N ILE A 177 5.94 -26.06 33.96
CA ILE A 177 7.26 -26.35 34.54
C ILE A 177 7.18 -26.42 36.06
N SER A 178 6.48 -25.47 36.69
CA SER A 178 6.33 -25.44 38.15
C SER A 178 5.55 -26.65 38.66
N ALA A 179 4.46 -27.02 37.99
CA ALA A 179 3.68 -28.21 38.31
C ALA A 179 4.49 -29.50 38.15
N LEU A 180 5.30 -29.60 37.09
CA LEU A 180 6.19 -30.74 36.85
C LEU A 180 7.23 -30.89 37.96
N LEU A 181 7.92 -29.79 38.34
CA LEU A 181 8.92 -29.81 39.40
C LEU A 181 8.32 -30.23 40.76
N MET A 182 7.13 -29.71 41.10
CA MET A 182 6.42 -30.11 42.32
C MET A 182 5.99 -31.58 42.29
N GLY A 183 5.55 -32.08 41.14
CA GLY A 183 5.20 -33.48 40.95
C GLY A 183 6.40 -34.42 41.11
N LEU A 184 7.54 -34.06 40.52
CA LEU A 184 8.78 -34.82 40.65
C LEU A 184 9.27 -34.86 42.10
N MET A 185 9.22 -33.73 42.83
CA MET A 185 9.59 -33.70 44.26
C MET A 185 8.79 -34.66 45.13
N LYS A 186 7.50 -34.90 44.82
CA LYS A 186 6.68 -35.87 45.56
C LYS A 186 6.97 -37.33 45.20
N LEU A 187 7.58 -37.58 44.05
CA LEU A 187 7.91 -38.93 43.59
C LEU A 187 9.23 -39.44 44.19
N PHE A 188 10.12 -38.53 44.60
CA PHE A 188 11.31 -38.89 45.38
C PHE A 188 10.93 -39.18 46.84
N PRO A 189 11.34 -40.31 47.42
CA PRO A 189 11.08 -40.63 48.81
C PRO A 189 11.73 -39.59 49.73
N GLU A 190 11.03 -39.21 50.80
CA GLU A 190 11.46 -38.16 51.75
C GLU A 190 12.85 -38.43 52.37
N GLU A 191 13.28 -39.69 52.36
CA GLU A 191 14.58 -40.14 52.87
C GLU A 191 15.75 -39.61 52.03
N GLU A 192 15.69 -39.72 50.70
CA GLU A 192 16.74 -39.20 49.80
C GLU A 192 16.79 -37.67 49.78
N ILE A 193 15.63 -37.02 49.95
CA ILE A 193 15.52 -35.56 50.08
C ILE A 193 16.16 -35.09 51.39
N ARG A 194 15.98 -35.85 52.48
CA ARG A 194 16.58 -35.54 53.78
C ARG A 194 18.09 -35.77 53.79
N GLU A 195 18.59 -36.77 53.05
CA GLU A 195 20.02 -37.00 52.86
C GLU A 195 20.68 -35.95 51.98
N SER A 196 20.08 -35.60 50.84
CA SER A 196 20.59 -34.53 49.98
C SER A 196 20.59 -33.18 50.71
N GLN A 197 19.56 -32.84 51.49
CA GLN A 197 19.54 -31.64 52.32
C GLN A 197 20.64 -31.61 53.39
N LYS A 198 20.96 -32.75 54.00
CA LYS A 198 22.10 -32.85 54.93
C LYS A 198 23.43 -32.60 54.20
N MET A 199 23.61 -33.21 53.03
CA MET A 199 24.81 -33.02 52.20
C MET A 199 24.96 -31.56 51.73
N THR A 200 23.87 -30.90 51.33
CA THR A 200 23.89 -29.47 50.95
C THR A 200 24.25 -28.57 52.14
N ARG A 201 23.70 -28.86 53.33
CA ARG A 201 24.02 -28.11 54.57
C ARG A 201 25.49 -28.28 54.96
N GLU A 202 26.03 -29.47 54.83
CA GLU A 202 27.46 -29.73 55.08
C GLU A 202 28.36 -29.02 54.08
N TRP A 203 27.98 -29.01 52.81
CA TRP A 203 28.70 -28.29 51.76
C TRP A 203 28.68 -26.77 51.99
N GLN A 204 27.52 -26.20 52.34
CA GLN A 204 27.39 -24.78 52.70
C GLN A 204 28.25 -24.43 53.93
N LYS A 205 28.25 -25.28 54.96
CA LYS A 205 29.13 -25.09 56.14
C LYS A 205 30.61 -25.13 55.77
N LYS A 206 31.02 -26.04 54.87
CA LYS A 206 32.39 -26.11 54.36
C LYS A 206 32.77 -24.84 53.60
N LEU A 207 31.88 -24.31 52.75
CA LEU A 207 32.11 -23.05 52.03
C LEU A 207 32.21 -21.83 52.96
N VAL A 208 31.32 -21.71 53.94
CA VAL A 208 31.41 -20.61 54.93
C VAL A 208 32.71 -20.70 55.72
N LYS A 209 33.14 -21.91 56.07
CA LYS A 209 34.42 -22.13 56.78
C LYS A 209 35.62 -21.78 55.91
N THR A 210 35.64 -22.12 54.62
CA THR A 210 36.73 -21.76 53.72
C THR A 210 36.77 -20.25 53.45
N VAL A 211 35.60 -19.60 53.27
CA VAL A 211 35.51 -18.15 53.12
C VAL A 211 35.95 -17.42 54.40
N SER A 212 35.57 -17.92 55.58
CA SER A 212 36.00 -17.35 56.86
C SER A 212 37.49 -17.58 57.15
N ALA A 213 38.07 -18.69 56.69
CA ALA A 213 39.48 -19.00 56.86
C ALA A 213 40.39 -18.15 55.95
N ASN A 214 39.86 -17.64 54.83
CA ASN A 214 40.61 -16.87 53.84
C ASN A 214 40.47 -15.35 54.01
N LYS A 215 40.02 -14.87 55.17
CA LYS A 215 39.91 -13.43 55.49
C LYS A 215 41.32 -12.90 55.85
N PRO A 216 41.97 -12.06 55.02
CA PRO A 216 43.31 -11.58 55.31
C PRO A 216 43.31 -10.66 56.54
N VAL A 217 44.28 -10.87 57.43
CA VAL A 217 44.52 -10.09 58.65
C VAL A 217 44.83 -8.64 58.26
N ALA A 218 44.01 -7.70 58.74
CA ALA A 218 44.17 -6.28 58.49
C ALA A 218 45.54 -5.79 59.00
N ALA A 219 46.36 -5.25 58.08
CA ALA A 219 47.68 -4.71 58.38
C ALA A 219 47.57 -3.43 59.24
N LYS A 220 48.35 -3.40 60.32
CA LYS A 220 48.49 -2.28 61.26
C LYS A 220 49.06 -1.04 60.53
N PRO A 221 48.41 0.14 60.58
CA PRO A 221 48.91 1.32 59.88
C PRO A 221 50.20 1.85 60.54
N ARG A 222 51.24 2.09 59.73
CA ARG A 222 52.50 2.72 60.16
C ARG A 222 52.26 4.20 60.48
N ALA A 223 52.67 4.62 61.67
CA ALA A 223 52.67 6.03 62.07
C ALA A 223 53.73 6.81 61.28
N ILE A 224 53.31 7.94 60.71
CA ILE A 224 54.19 8.93 60.08
C ILE A 224 54.38 10.05 61.10
N THR A 225 55.60 10.20 61.63
CA THR A 225 56.03 11.37 62.40
C THR A 225 56.36 12.53 61.45
N LYS A 226 56.01 13.74 61.89
CA LYS A 226 56.26 15.02 61.22
C LYS A 226 57.74 15.32 61.01
#